data_AF-A0A7W3IS66-F1
#
_entry.id   AF-A0A7W3IS66-F1
#
_cell.length_a   1.000
_cell.length_b   1.000
_cell.length_c   1.000
_cell.angle_alpha   90.00
_cell.angle_beta   90.00
_cell.angle_gamma   90.00
#
_symmetry.space_group_name_H-M   'P 1'
#
loop_
_entity.id
_entity.type
_entity.pdbx_description
1 polymer ?
#
loop_
_entity_poly.entity_id
_entity_poly.type
_entity_poly.pdbx_seq_one_letter_code
_entity_poly.pdbx_strand_id
1 'polypeptide(L)' 'MWDLRWNNPKIHTPDRRKHWLACDEHRPTLTSFLSARGFLRETEPVGADDPLDDAT' A
#
# COMPACT_ATOMS: atom_id res chain seq x y z
N MET A 1 3.58 -8.70 -7.13
CA MET A 1 2.88 -8.56 -5.84
C MET A 1 2.90 -7.10 -5.42
N TRP A 2 1.86 -6.60 -4.75
CA TRP A 2 1.63 -5.18 -4.49
C TRP A 2 1.45 -4.90 -3.00
N ASP A 3 1.92 -3.75 -2.54
CA ASP A 3 1.65 -3.17 -1.23
C ASP A 3 0.73 -1.96 -1.37
N LEU A 4 -0.46 -2.05 -0.77
CA LEU A 4 -1.41 -0.94 -0.70
C LEU A 4 -1.26 -0.30 0.68
N ARG A 5 -0.65 0.89 0.69
CA ARG A 5 -0.47 1.69 1.90
C ARG A 5 -1.69 2.58 2.11
N TRP A 6 -2.31 2.48 3.27
CA TRP A 6 -3.56 3.18 3.56
C TRP A 6 -3.61 3.77 4.97
N ASN A 7 -4.51 4.73 5.17
CA ASN A 7 -4.75 5.41 6.44
C ASN A 7 -6.24 5.76 6.60
N ASN A 8 -6.85 5.31 7.70
CA ASN A 8 -8.17 5.76 8.13
C ASN A 8 -8.01 6.92 9.15
N PRO A 9 -8.28 8.18 8.76
CA PRO A 9 -8.03 9.35 9.61
C PRO A 9 -8.93 9.41 10.84
N LYS A 10 -9.98 8.57 10.93
CA LYS A 10 -10.83 8.48 12.12
C LYS A 10 -10.14 7.80 13.31
N ILE A 11 -9.12 6.97 13.05
CA ILE A 11 -8.49 6.12 14.07
C ILE A 11 -6.95 6.10 14.02
N HIS A 12 -6.35 6.77 13.04
CA HIS A 12 -4.91 6.79 12.83
C HIS A 12 -4.41 8.22 12.71
N THR A 13 -3.20 8.48 13.21
CA THR A 13 -2.49 9.73 12.96
C THR A 13 -2.19 9.88 11.45
N PRO A 14 -2.01 11.09 10.92
CA PRO A 14 -1.79 11.31 9.49
C PRO A 14 -0.54 10.62 8.91
N ASP A 15 0.48 10.38 9.74
CA ASP A 15 1.75 9.72 9.38
C ASP A 15 1.64 8.19 9.33
N ARG A 16 0.69 7.59 10.06
CA ARG A 16 0.56 6.13 10.12
C ARG A 16 0.16 5.56 8.75
N ARG A 17 0.83 4.48 8.32
CA ARG A 17 0.40 3.66 7.18
C ARG A 17 0.14 2.23 7.65
N LYS A 18 -0.93 1.65 7.14
CA LYS A 18 -1.21 0.21 7.21
C LYS A 18 -0.97 -0.39 5.84
N HIS A 19 -0.54 -1.64 5.83
CA HIS A 19 -0.13 -2.35 4.61
C HIS A 19 -1.10 -3.49 4.34
N TRP A 20 -1.67 -3.52 3.15
CA TRP A 20 -2.37 -4.67 2.61
C TRP A 20 -1.63 -5.19 1.39
N LEU A 21 -1.20 -6.43 1.45
CA LEU A 21 -0.53 -7.09 0.33
C LEU A 21 -1.57 -7.66 -0.64
N ALA A 22 -1.32 -7.54 -1.94
CA ALA A 22 -2.21 -8.03 -2.98
C ALA A 22 -1.46 -8.66 -4.15
N CYS A 23 -2.01 -9.73 -4.73
CA CYS A 23 -1.61 -10.18 -6.06
C CYS A 23 -2.28 -9.32 -7.14
N ASP A 24 -1.93 -9.54 -8.40
CA ASP A 24 -2.48 -8.78 -9.54
C ASP A 24 -4.01 -8.91 -9.66
N GLU A 25 -4.56 -10.08 -9.36
CA GLU A 25 -6.01 -10.33 -9.38
C GLU A 25 -6.75 -9.55 -8.29
N HIS A 26 -6.19 -9.47 -7.08
CA HIS A 26 -6.86 -8.87 -5.93
C HIS A 26 -6.63 -7.36 -5.79
N ARG A 27 -5.56 -6.82 -6.39
CA ARG A 27 -5.21 -5.39 -6.33
C ARG A 27 -6.37 -4.46 -6.73
N PRO A 28 -7.10 -4.68 -7.85
CA PRO A 28 -8.13 -3.75 -8.30
C PRO A 28 -9.26 -3.59 -7.26
N THR A 29 -9.72 -4.71 -6.70
CA THR A 29 -10.81 -4.73 -5.71
C THR A 29 -10.42 -4.01 -4.43
N LEU A 30 -9.22 -4.28 -3.89
CA LEU A 30 -8.73 -3.65 -2.66
C LEU A 30 -8.45 -2.15 -2.85
N THR A 31 -7.89 -1.77 -3.99
CA THR A 31 -7.69 -0.36 -4.37
C THR A 31 -9.03 0.37 -4.40
N SER A 32 -10.03 -0.17 -5.10
CA SER A 32 -11.37 0.43 -5.19
C SER A 32 -12.01 0.59 -3.80
N PHE A 33 -11.93 -0.43 -2.96
CA PHE A 33 -12.45 -0.39 -1.59
C PHE A 33 -11.86 0.75 -0.76
N LEU A 34 -10.54 0.93 -0.80
CA LEU A 34 -9.81 1.94 -0.04
C LEU A 34 -10.02 3.34 -0.63
N SER A 35 -9.99 3.48 -1.95
CA SER A 35 -10.21 4.75 -2.66
C SER A 35 -11.62 5.29 -2.43
N ALA A 36 -12.65 4.45 -2.50
CA ALA A 36 -14.03 4.86 -2.24
C ALA A 36 -14.25 5.44 -0.83
N ARG A 37 -13.36 5.11 0.11
CA ARG A 37 -13.39 5.60 1.49
C ARG A 37 -12.38 6.72 1.76
N GLY A 38 -11.59 7.13 0.76
CA GLY A 38 -10.51 8.10 0.90
C GLY A 38 -9.35 7.62 1.78
N PHE A 39 -9.19 6.29 1.92
CA PHE A 39 -8.17 5.69 2.79
C PHE A 39 -6.87 5.36 2.06
N LEU A 40 -6.92 5.14 0.74
CA LEU A 40 -5.73 4.78 -0.05
C LEU A 40 -4.73 5.94 -0.07
N ARG A 41 -3.44 5.64 0.10
CA ARG A 41 -2.35 6.61 0.01
C ARG A 41 -1.40 6.29 -1.12
N GLU A 42 -0.86 5.07 -1.13
CA GLU A 42 0.07 4.61 -2.15
C GLU A 42 -0.26 3.16 -2.53
N THR A 43 0.08 2.79 -3.76
CA THR A 43 0.07 1.41 -4.23
C THR A 43 1.38 1.17 -4.99
N GLU A 44 2.21 0.26 -4.50
CA GLU A 44 3.55 0.03 -5.03
C GLU A 44 3.81 -1.45 -5.25
N PRO A 45 4.67 -1.83 -6.21
CA PRO A 45 5.19 -3.19 -6.29
C PRO A 45 5.99 -3.52 -5.01
N VAL A 46 5.76 -4.71 -4.44
CA VAL A 46 6.60 -5.22 -3.36
C VAL A 46 8.02 -5.41 -3.92
N GLY A 47 9.02 -4.78 -3.28
CA GLY A 47 10.42 -4.79 -3.72
C GLY A 47 10.84 -3.60 -4.59
N ALA A 48 9.97 -2.61 -4.80
CA ALA A 48 10.36 -1.38 -5.50
C ALA A 48 11.37 -0.50 -4.72
N ASP A 49 11.48 -0.70 -3.40
CA ASP A 49 12.38 0.01 -2.48
C ASP A 49 13.55 -0.88 -1.98
N ASP A 50 13.91 -1.93 -2.70
CA ASP A 50 15.18 -2.62 -2.46
C ASP A 50 16.21 -2.05 -3.46
N PRO A 51 16.94 -0.97 -3.13
CA PRO A 51 18.22 -0.77 -3.77
C PRO A 51 19.02 -1.97 -3.33
N LEU A 52 19.12 -2.99 -4.18
CA LEU A 52 20.13 -4.03 -4.06
C LEU A 52 21.39 -3.36 -3.55
N ASP A 53 21.78 -3.69 -2.32
CA ASP A 53 23.06 -3.30 -1.76
C ASP A 53 24.12 -3.59 -2.82
N ASP A 54 24.67 -2.54 -3.45
CA ASP A 54 25.91 -2.57 -4.25
C ASP A 54 27.11 -2.85 -3.32
N ALA A 55 26.96 -3.83 -2.42
CA ALA A 55 27.93 -4.24 -1.42
C ALA A 55 27.85 -5.76 -1.20
N THR A 56 28.30 -6.53 -2.19
CA THR A 56 29.01 -7.81 -2.00
C THR A 56 29.96 -8.04 -3.15
#